data_AF-A0A174JSR6-F1
#
_entry.id   AF-A0A174JSR6-F1
#
_cell.length_a   1.000
_cell.length_b   1.000
_cell.length_c   1.000
_cell.angle_alpha   90.00
_cell.angle_beta   90.00
_cell.angle_gamma   90.00
#
_symmetry.space_group_name_H-M   'P 1'
#
loop_
_entity.id
_entity.type
_entity.pdbx_description
1 polymer ?
#
loop_
_entity_poly.entity_id
_entity_poly.type
_entity_poly.pdbx_seq_one_letter_code
_entity_poly.pdbx_strand_id
1 'polypeptide(L)'
;MKSLKVISAIELVLMVCSTIINILGYADRISMSYVRILFLIVILCGMIINFLIVREQRKNLKKSNPENKSVLLLLVVLIIGTSWIVSYGFAIFSK
;
A
#
# COMPACT_ATOMS: atom_id res chain seq x y z
N MET A 1 7.10 19.92 1.32
CA MET A 1 7.44 19.12 2.53
C MET A 1 6.25 18.84 3.44
N LYS A 2 5.38 19.82 3.76
CA LYS A 2 4.14 19.57 4.53
C LYS A 2 3.20 18.54 3.87
N SER A 3 2.95 18.63 2.55
CA SER A 3 2.07 17.68 1.84
C SER A 3 2.57 16.25 1.88
N LEU A 4 3.88 16.01 1.75
CA LEU A 4 4.48 14.68 1.83
C LEU A 4 4.28 14.02 3.21
N LYS A 5 4.40 14.80 4.30
CA LYS A 5 4.13 14.30 5.67
C LYS A 5 2.66 13.93 5.85
N VAL A 6 1.75 14.73 5.30
CA VAL A 6 0.30 14.44 5.35
C VAL A 6 -0.02 13.18 4.56
N ILE A 7 0.57 13.00 3.38
CA ILE A 7 0.32 11.82 2.55
C ILE A 7 0.87 10.55 3.21
N SER A 8 2.09 10.58 3.77
CA SER A 8 2.63 9.45 4.53
C SER A 8 1.79 9.12 5.77
N ALA A 9 1.20 10.11 6.43
CA ALA A 9 0.26 9.88 7.53
C ALA A 9 -1.03 9.20 7.05
N ILE A 10 -1.53 9.55 5.86
CA ILE A 10 -2.71 8.90 5.26
C ILE A 10 -2.41 7.43 4.92
N GLU A 11 -1.25 7.12 4.35
CA GLU A 11 -0.80 5.73 4.12
C GLU A 11 -0.70 4.92 5.42
N LEU A 12 -0.15 5.53 6.48
CA LEU A 12 -0.06 4.90 7.79
C LEU A 12 -1.45 4.57 8.35
N VAL A 13 -2.39 5.51 8.26
CA VAL A 13 -3.78 5.30 8.69
C VAL A 13 -4.44 4.19 7.89
N LEU A 14 -4.23 4.13 6.57
CA LEU A 14 -4.71 3.05 5.71
C LEU A 14 -4.16 1.67 6.13
N MET A 15 -2.87 1.58 6.47
CA MET A 15 -2.27 0.34 6.99
C MET A 15 -2.86 -0.07 8.34
N VAL A 16 -3.06 0.88 9.26
CA VAL A 16 -3.67 0.62 10.57
C VAL A 16 -5.10 0.11 10.39
N CYS A 17 -5.90 0.77 9.56
CA CYS A 17 -7.26 0.31 9.24
C CYS A 17 -7.27 -1.10 8.64
N SER A 18 -6.36 -1.39 7.70
CA SER A 18 -6.22 -2.73 7.11
C SER A 18 -5.89 -3.78 8.16
N THR A 19 -5.03 -3.45 9.12
CA THR A 19 -4.64 -4.35 10.22
C THR A 19 -5.83 -4.64 11.13
N ILE A 20 -6.61 -3.63 11.49
CA ILE A 20 -7.83 -3.80 12.31
C ILE A 20 -8.84 -4.70 11.60
N ILE A 21 -9.07 -4.49 10.31
CA ILE A 21 -9.98 -5.31 9.50
C ILE A 21 -9.49 -6.77 9.47
N ASN A 22 -8.19 -6.99 9.34
CA ASN A 22 -7.62 -8.33 9.33
C ASN A 22 -7.79 -9.03 10.70
N ILE A 23 -7.58 -8.32 11.81
CA ILE A 23 -7.82 -8.84 13.17
C ILE A 23 -9.31 -9.18 13.36
N LEU A 24 -10.21 -8.31 12.90
CA LEU A 24 -11.65 -8.56 12.96
C LEU A 24 -12.06 -9.81 12.15
N GLY A 25 -11.43 -10.02 11.00
CA GLY A 25 -11.59 -11.24 10.21
C GLY A 25 -11.08 -12.49 10.92
N TYR A 26 -9.91 -12.40 11.55
CA TYR A 26 -9.33 -13.52 12.30
C TYR A 26 -10.15 -13.88 13.55
N ALA A 27 -10.79 -12.89 14.17
CA ALA A 27 -11.71 -13.07 15.28
C ALA A 27 -13.13 -13.51 14.84
N ASP A 28 -13.31 -13.88 13.56
CA ASP A 28 -14.60 -14.25 12.94
C ASP A 28 -15.73 -13.23 13.16
N ARG A 29 -15.38 -11.95 13.40
CA ARG A 29 -16.36 -10.86 13.58
C ARG A 29 -16.92 -10.36 12.25
N ILE A 30 -16.19 -10.56 11.17
CA ILE A 30 -16.57 -10.18 9.81
C ILE A 30 -16.18 -11.30 8.84
N SER A 31 -16.91 -11.44 7.72
CA SER A 31 -16.61 -12.51 6.77
C SER A 31 -15.27 -12.29 6.07
N MET A 32 -14.54 -13.38 5.82
CA MET A 32 -13.29 -13.35 5.08
C MET A 32 -13.45 -12.75 3.67
N SER A 33 -14.63 -12.86 3.06
CA SER A 33 -14.93 -12.21 1.78
C SER A 33 -14.90 -10.69 1.89
N TYR A 34 -15.45 -10.12 2.97
CA TYR A 34 -15.37 -8.67 3.23
C TYR A 34 -13.94 -8.22 3.47
N VAL A 35 -13.16 -8.99 4.26
CA VAL A 35 -11.74 -8.69 4.50
C VAL A 35 -10.96 -8.61 3.18
N ARG A 36 -11.18 -9.57 2.28
CA ARG A 36 -10.53 -9.60 0.96
C ARG A 36 -10.90 -8.38 0.10
N ILE A 37 -12.17 -7.99 0.07
CA ILE A 37 -12.63 -6.81 -0.69
C ILE A 37 -12.02 -5.54 -0.12
N LEU A 38 -12.06 -5.37 1.21
CA LEU A 38 -11.47 -4.22 1.90
C LEU A 38 -9.96 -4.14 1.68
N PHE A 39 -9.27 -5.28 1.66
CA PHE A 39 -7.85 -5.34 1.39
C PHE A 39 -7.50 -4.88 -0.04
N LEU A 40 -8.28 -5.30 -1.04
CA LEU A 40 -8.12 -4.82 -2.42
C LEU A 40 -8.34 -3.30 -2.52
N ILE A 41 -9.33 -2.76 -1.81
CA ILE A 41 -9.60 -1.31 -1.77
C ILE A 41 -8.41 -0.56 -1.14
N VAL A 42 -7.84 -1.06 -0.05
CA VAL A 42 -6.66 -0.45 0.59
C VAL A 42 -5.47 -0.45 -0.36
N ILE A 43 -5.21 -1.54 -1.08
CA ILE A 43 -4.13 -1.63 -2.07
C ILE A 43 -4.35 -0.62 -3.20
N LEU A 44 -5.57 -0.54 -3.74
CA LEU A 44 -5.92 0.44 -4.78
C LEU A 44 -5.72 1.88 -4.30
N CYS A 45 -6.16 2.21 -3.08
CA CYS A 45 -5.93 3.52 -2.48
C CYS A 45 -4.44 3.80 -2.30
N GLY A 46 -3.65 2.83 -1.82
CA GLY A 46 -2.19 2.97 -1.69
C GLY A 46 -1.52 3.24 -3.04
N MET A 47 -1.90 2.51 -4.10
CA MET A 47 -1.38 2.74 -5.44
C MET A 47 -1.74 4.13 -5.99
N ILE A 48 -2.98 4.59 -5.78
CA ILE A 48 -3.42 5.93 -6.20
C ILE A 48 -2.63 7.02 -5.46
N ILE A 49 -2.49 6.87 -4.14
CA ILE A 49 -1.73 7.81 -3.31
C ILE A 49 -0.28 7.85 -3.77
N ASN A 50 0.35 6.70 -3.95
CA ASN A 50 1.74 6.61 -4.38
C ASN A 50 1.93 7.19 -5.79
N PHE A 51 0.99 6.95 -6.71
CA PHE A 51 0.97 7.60 -8.02
C PHE A 51 0.89 9.13 -7.93
N LEU A 52 0.04 9.65 -7.04
CA LEU A 52 -0.07 11.09 -6.79
C LEU A 52 1.23 11.66 -6.21
N ILE A 53 1.89 10.95 -5.28
CA ILE A 53 3.20 11.35 -4.74
C ILE A 53 4.23 11.41 -5.85
N VAL A 54 4.36 10.36 -6.66
CA VAL A 54 5.34 10.31 -7.77
C VAL A 54 5.05 11.43 -8.77
N ARG A 55 3.78 11.70 -9.08
CA ARG A 55 3.37 12.79 -9.97
C ARG A 55 3.72 14.16 -9.39
N GLU A 56 3.48 14.39 -8.10
CA GLU A 56 3.79 15.65 -7.42
C GLU A 56 5.31 15.85 -7.25
N GLN A 57 6.05 14.78 -6.95
CA GLN A 57 7.51 14.77 -6.94
C GLN A 57 8.07 15.07 -8.33
N ARG A 58 7.58 14.46 -9.41
CA ARG A 58 8.00 14.80 -10.78
C ARG A 58 7.71 16.25 -11.17
N LYS A 59 6.57 16.80 -10.75
CA LYS A 59 6.25 18.22 -10.96
C LYS A 59 7.23 19.15 -10.24
N ASN A 60 7.66 18.82 -9.03
CA ASN A 60 8.65 19.58 -8.26
C ASN A 60 10.11 19.33 -8.72
N LEU A 61 10.41 18.13 -9.25
CA LEU A 61 11.73 17.72 -9.75
C LEU A 61 12.02 18.21 -11.19
N LYS A 62 11.09 18.89 -11.87
CA LYS A 62 11.48 19.81 -12.96
C LYS A 62 12.46 20.91 -12.50
N LYS A 63 12.80 20.98 -11.20
CA LYS A 63 13.81 21.86 -10.62
C LYS A 63 15.08 21.17 -10.09
N SER A 64 15.19 19.82 -10.06
CA SER A 64 16.45 19.10 -9.77
C SER A 64 16.34 17.60 -10.08
N ASN A 65 17.43 17.00 -10.53
CA ASN A 65 17.52 15.66 -11.14
C ASN A 65 16.95 14.49 -10.26
N PRO A 66 15.96 13.69 -10.73
CA PRO A 66 15.15 12.79 -9.88
C PRO A 66 15.40 11.27 -9.95
N GLU A 67 16.45 10.76 -10.62
CA GLU A 67 16.40 9.35 -11.07
C GLU A 67 16.51 8.28 -9.97
N ASN A 68 17.28 8.47 -8.89
CA ASN A 68 17.61 7.34 -8.01
C ASN A 68 16.63 7.07 -6.84
N LYS A 69 15.97 8.10 -6.27
CA LYS A 69 15.07 7.90 -5.10
C LYS A 69 13.71 7.30 -5.46
N SER A 70 13.18 7.64 -6.64
CA SER A 70 11.87 7.16 -7.09
C SER A 70 11.89 5.67 -7.43
N VAL A 71 13.00 5.21 -8.03
CA VAL A 71 13.20 3.80 -8.38
C VAL A 71 13.26 2.93 -7.12
N LEU A 72 13.94 3.39 -6.07
CA LEU A 72 14.08 2.64 -4.82
C LEU A 72 12.74 2.48 -4.08
N LEU A 73 11.92 3.54 -4.07
CA LEU A 73 10.60 3.50 -3.43
C LEU A 73 9.61 2.61 -4.20
N LEU A 74 9.69 2.63 -5.54
CA LEU A 74 8.92 1.73 -6.41
C LEU A 74 9.33 0.27 -6.23
N LEU A 75 10.63 0.00 -6.05
CA LEU A 75 11.17 -1.32 -5.71
C LEU A 75 10.63 -1.84 -4.38
N VAL A 76 10.59 -0.99 -3.34
CA VAL A 76 10.06 -1.38 -2.02
C VAL A 76 8.59 -1.76 -2.11
N VAL A 77 7.78 -0.98 -2.83
CA VAL A 77 6.35 -1.26 -3.03
C VAL A 77 6.14 -2.56 -3.79
N LEU A 78 6.96 -2.83 -4.81
CA LEU A 78 6.95 -4.09 -5.55
C LEU A 78 7.32 -5.29 -4.68
N ILE A 79 8.36 -5.18 -3.83
CA ILE A 79 8.79 -6.26 -2.94
C ILE A 79 7.70 -6.58 -1.92
N ILE A 80 7.06 -5.56 -1.33
CA ILE A 80 5.96 -5.75 -0.38
C ILE A 80 4.76 -6.40 -1.10
N GLY A 81 4.37 -5.90 -2.26
CA GLY A 81 3.26 -6.46 -3.04
C GLY A 81 3.50 -7.91 -3.47
N THR A 82 4.69 -8.23 -3.97
CA THR A 82 5.05 -9.61 -4.37
C THR A 82 5.15 -10.56 -3.19
N SER A 83 5.72 -10.14 -2.05
CA SER A 83 5.77 -10.94 -0.83
C SER A 83 4.37 -11.34 -0.33
N TRP A 84 3.39 -10.43 -0.49
CA TRP A 84 2.00 -10.69 -0.12
C TRP A 84 1.29 -11.62 -1.11
N ILE A 85 1.50 -11.45 -2.42
CA ILE A 85 0.96 -12.37 -3.44
C ILE A 85 1.48 -13.79 -3.23
N VAL A 86 2.79 -13.94 -2.97
CA VAL A 86 3.40 -15.26 -2.73
C VAL A 86 2.89 -15.88 -1.44
N SER A 87 2.77 -15.09 -0.35
CA SER A 87 2.19 -15.57 0.91
C SER A 87 0.74 -16.01 0.76
N TYR A 88 -0.05 -15.28 -0.04
CA TYR A 88 -1.45 -15.61 -0.32
C TYR A 88 -1.57 -16.85 -1.21
N GLY A 89 -0.71 -16.99 -2.22
CA GLY A 89 -0.60 -18.20 -3.04
C GLY A 89 -0.28 -19.43 -2.19
N PHE A 90 0.72 -19.35 -1.32
CA PHE A 90 1.06 -20.43 -0.39
C PHE A 90 -0.09 -20.77 0.56
N ALA A 91 -0.79 -19.78 1.12
CA ALA A 91 -1.92 -20.01 2.02
C ALA A 91 -3.13 -20.69 1.35
N ILE A 92 -3.32 -20.49 0.04
CA ILE A 92 -4.38 -21.14 -0.74
C ILE A 92 -3.98 -22.55 -1.18
N PHE A 93 -2.74 -22.75 -1.61
CA PHE A 93 -2.26 -24.05 -2.11
C PHE A 93 -1.80 -25.01 -1.01
N SER A 94 -1.55 -24.52 0.22
CA SER A 94 -1.20 -25.34 1.38
C SER A 94 -2.42 -25.88 2.15
N LYS A 95 -3.62 -25.75 1.59
CA LYS A 95 -4.88 -26.25 2.17
C LYS A 95 -5.46 -27.32 1.26
#